data_AF-A0A0V0QNC7-F1
#
_entry.id   AF-A0A0V0QNC7-F1
#
_cell.length_a   1.000
_cell.length_b   1.000
_cell.length_c   1.000
_cell.angle_alpha   90.00
_cell.angle_beta   90.00
_cell.angle_gamma   90.00
#
_symmetry.space_group_name_H-M   'P 1'
#
loop_
_entity.id
_entity.type
_entity.pdbx_description
1 polymer ?
#
loop_
_entity_poly.entity_id
_entity_poly.type
_entity_poly.pdbx_seq_one_letter_code
_entity_poly.pdbx_strand_id
1 'polypeptide(L)'
;MKKIKIKRNNLTLKAHILNSLKKKRIKKIIMVNYNQSHQENMLKNNALSVYQMPLYYISTRDSFAYDLIEKTTVIERGGRKYEKIDYYFDPNNLPPNYKPFEKMFPDFRVGCHIYKNFFTHDELLDIENDCWETENKGLKRHYLPMTSQVSCTQEKLKRTKFFFGYRYIWTRQQLFEPHSFVGAGVRCDVSSQPIWMKRKVVNRLEDHDIIEKDFINSYALNVYHDGKEGLAQHFDDATRFKQPIYTVRLFSDCRLSFGSQLYGFCNGAFCVPLPRGTICVMEENSYAANGIKHCVRPTDMTGKSAAMILRQMHKQVVHEAEIYDQNIDLPCQFSTLSIDPKAVPYGEQRKLEAEYLMANGKSLEGQLKGGY
;
A
#
# COMPACT_ATOMS: atom_id res chain seq x y z
N MET A 1 37.02 70.13 14.93
CA MET A 1 37.76 68.90 15.25
C MET A 1 37.60 67.88 14.12
N LYS A 2 38.74 67.34 13.67
CA LYS A 2 39.05 66.20 12.79
C LYS A 2 37.93 65.50 11.97
N LYS A 3 38.04 65.66 10.65
CA LYS A 3 37.64 64.69 9.62
C LYS A 3 38.46 63.39 9.79
N ILE A 4 37.83 62.23 9.74
CA ILE A 4 38.48 60.95 9.45
C ILE A 4 37.68 60.23 8.36
N LYS A 5 38.33 59.99 7.22
CA LYS A 5 37.90 59.11 6.12
C LYS A 5 38.12 57.66 6.55
N ILE A 6 37.15 56.77 6.35
CA ILE A 6 37.44 55.34 6.14
C ILE A 6 36.77 54.87 4.84
N LYS A 7 37.58 54.16 4.07
CA LYS A 7 37.43 53.83 2.64
C LYS A 7 36.36 52.75 2.39
N ARG A 8 35.74 52.87 1.20
CA ARG A 8 35.15 51.78 0.41
C ARG A 8 36.15 50.60 0.35
N ASN A 9 35.69 49.38 0.62
CA ASN A 9 36.08 48.12 -0.03
C ASN A 9 35.44 46.94 0.71
N ASN A 10 34.34 46.37 0.21
CA ASN A 10 33.95 44.97 0.48
C ASN A 10 32.84 44.43 -0.43
N LEU A 11 32.83 44.84 -1.71
CA LEU A 11 31.89 44.32 -2.72
C LEU A 11 32.57 43.52 -3.86
N THR A 12 33.86 43.24 -3.76
CA THR A 12 34.63 42.57 -4.82
C THR A 12 35.33 41.27 -4.40
N LEU A 13 35.12 40.77 -3.17
CA LEU A 13 35.71 39.48 -2.74
C LEU A 13 34.73 38.28 -2.83
N LYS A 14 33.41 38.51 -2.79
CA LYS A 14 32.42 37.42 -2.96
C LYS A 14 32.20 37.00 -4.43
N ALA A 15 32.52 37.86 -5.39
CA ALA A 15 32.40 37.55 -6.82
C ALA A 15 33.58 36.72 -7.38
N HIS A 16 34.73 36.70 -6.70
CA HIS A 16 35.89 35.94 -7.16
C HIS A 16 35.91 34.49 -6.65
N ILE A 17 35.32 34.23 -5.48
CA ILE A 17 35.19 32.87 -4.93
C ILE A 17 34.09 32.07 -5.65
N LEU A 18 33.00 32.73 -6.08
CA LEU A 18 31.95 32.06 -6.87
C LEU A 18 32.38 31.74 -8.31
N ASN A 19 33.32 32.49 -8.88
CA ASN A 19 33.83 32.25 -10.24
C ASN A 19 35.02 31.27 -10.29
N SER A 20 35.75 31.04 -9.19
CA SER A 20 36.80 30.02 -9.14
C SER A 20 36.25 28.60 -8.91
N LEU A 21 35.11 28.47 -8.22
CA LEU A 21 34.44 27.17 -7.98
C LEU A 21 33.58 26.68 -9.15
N LYS A 22 33.15 27.56 -10.06
CA LYS A 22 32.46 27.18 -11.31
C LYS A 22 33.40 26.73 -12.44
N LYS A 23 34.72 26.94 -12.32
CA LYS A 23 35.72 26.59 -13.35
C LYS A 23 36.48 25.27 -13.13
N LYS A 24 36.19 24.49 -12.08
CA LYS A 24 36.94 23.26 -11.73
C LYS A 24 36.19 21.94 -11.78
N ARG A 25 35.08 21.85 -12.53
CA ARG A 25 34.45 20.56 -12.87
C ARG A 25 33.92 20.53 -14.32
N ILE A 26 34.79 20.88 -15.26
CA ILE A 26 34.64 20.41 -16.65
C ILE A 26 35.29 19.02 -16.68
N LYS A 27 34.55 17.99 -16.26
CA LYS A 27 34.85 16.64 -16.72
C LYS A 27 34.37 16.59 -18.16
N LYS A 28 35.33 16.45 -19.06
CA LYS A 28 35.21 16.13 -20.49
C LYS A 28 34.03 15.17 -20.70
N ILE A 29 32.87 15.69 -21.09
CA ILE A 29 31.80 14.88 -21.67
C ILE A 29 32.32 14.55 -23.06
N ILE A 30 32.97 13.39 -23.17
CA ILE A 30 33.12 12.74 -24.46
C ILE A 30 31.69 12.32 -24.82
N MET A 31 31.04 13.08 -25.70
CA MET A 31 29.92 12.54 -26.47
C MET A 31 30.52 11.43 -27.35
N VAL A 32 30.52 10.21 -26.80
CA VAL A 32 30.60 9.03 -27.64
C VAL A 32 29.24 8.95 -28.30
N ASN A 33 29.17 9.38 -29.58
CA ASN A 33 28.08 8.97 -30.45
C ASN A 33 28.12 7.44 -30.51
N TYR A 34 27.28 6.81 -29.70
CA TYR A 34 27.16 5.36 -29.67
C TYR A 34 26.38 4.96 -30.93
N ASN A 35 27.12 4.64 -31.98
CA ASN A 35 26.57 4.08 -33.21
C ASN A 35 25.90 2.74 -32.87
N GLN A 36 24.57 2.71 -32.87
CA GLN A 36 23.74 1.50 -32.75
C GLN A 36 24.19 0.39 -33.74
N SER A 37 24.79 0.77 -34.86
CA SER A 37 25.28 -0.15 -35.90
C SER A 37 26.50 -0.99 -35.50
N HIS A 38 27.25 -0.62 -34.44
CA HIS A 38 28.46 -1.37 -34.06
C HIS A 38 28.16 -2.59 -33.17
N GLN A 39 27.10 -2.53 -32.35
CA GLN A 39 26.63 -3.69 -31.58
C GLN A 39 25.90 -4.70 -32.47
N GLU A 40 25.12 -4.25 -33.45
CA GLU A 40 24.48 -5.14 -34.43
C GLU A 40 25.50 -5.92 -35.27
N ASN A 41 26.64 -5.32 -35.60
CA ASN A 41 27.69 -6.00 -36.36
C ASN A 41 28.55 -6.97 -35.53
N MET A 42 28.69 -6.76 -34.21
CA MET A 42 29.32 -7.74 -33.31
C MET A 42 28.43 -8.97 -33.08
N LEU A 43 27.11 -8.79 -33.04
CA LEU A 43 26.14 -9.90 -32.88
C LEU A 43 25.98 -10.75 -34.15
N LYS A 44 26.20 -10.16 -35.34
CA LYS A 44 26.11 -10.89 -36.61
C LYS A 44 27.34 -11.72 -36.96
N ASN A 45 28.52 -11.37 -36.44
CA ASN A 45 29.79 -11.95 -36.90
C ASN A 45 30.35 -13.09 -36.04
N ASN A 46 29.75 -13.40 -34.90
CA ASN A 46 30.15 -14.56 -34.10
C ASN A 46 28.97 -15.52 -33.95
N ALA A 47 29.13 -16.70 -34.54
CA ALA A 47 28.22 -17.84 -34.48
C ALA A 47 27.88 -18.25 -33.03
N LEU A 48 26.95 -17.52 -32.40
CA LEU A 48 26.36 -17.87 -31.11
C LEU A 48 25.17 -18.79 -31.35
N SER A 49 25.44 -19.98 -31.89
CA SER A 49 24.52 -21.12 -31.89
C SER A 49 24.61 -21.95 -30.60
N VAL A 50 25.13 -21.38 -29.51
CA VAL A 50 25.48 -22.14 -28.27
C VAL A 50 24.72 -21.69 -27.03
N TYR A 51 23.90 -20.64 -27.09
CA TYR A 51 23.10 -20.22 -25.93
C TYR A 51 21.62 -20.09 -26.30
N GLN A 52 20.91 -21.21 -26.16
CA GLN A 52 19.46 -21.27 -25.97
C GLN A 52 19.06 -20.84 -24.54
N MET A 53 19.84 -19.97 -23.90
CA MET A 53 19.47 -19.33 -22.65
C MET A 53 19.03 -17.90 -22.95
N PRO A 54 17.80 -17.49 -22.60
CA PRO A 54 17.41 -16.10 -22.70
C PRO A 54 18.38 -15.25 -21.87
N LEU A 55 19.08 -14.33 -22.53
CA LEU A 55 19.92 -13.33 -21.90
C LEU A 55 19.02 -12.33 -21.16
N TYR A 56 18.73 -12.61 -19.89
CA TYR A 56 18.11 -11.63 -19.00
C TYR A 56 19.16 -10.55 -18.68
N TYR A 57 19.01 -9.38 -19.26
CA TYR A 57 19.79 -8.22 -18.85
C TYR A 57 19.45 -7.90 -17.39
N ILE A 58 20.45 -7.59 -16.57
CA ILE A 58 20.25 -7.05 -15.19
C ILE A 58 19.30 -5.83 -15.15
N SER A 59 19.01 -5.22 -16.30
CA SER A 59 18.05 -4.13 -16.48
C SER A 59 16.62 -4.57 -16.84
N THR A 60 16.27 -5.86 -16.97
CA THR A 60 14.89 -6.30 -17.14
C THR A 60 14.15 -6.15 -15.81
N ARG A 61 13.66 -4.93 -15.57
CA ARG A 61 12.97 -4.53 -14.33
C ARG A 61 11.57 -5.13 -14.17
N ASP A 62 11.08 -5.82 -15.18
CA ASP A 62 9.91 -6.70 -15.11
C ASP A 62 10.30 -8.07 -15.60
N SER A 63 10.27 -9.05 -14.71
CA SER A 63 10.40 -10.45 -15.08
C SER A 63 9.36 -11.22 -14.28
N PHE A 64 8.26 -11.58 -14.96
CA PHE A 64 7.22 -12.42 -14.40
C PHE A 64 7.35 -13.83 -14.97
N ALA A 65 7.15 -14.84 -14.14
CA ALA A 65 7.29 -16.24 -14.54
C ALA A 65 6.09 -16.74 -15.37
N TYR A 66 4.92 -16.13 -15.19
CA TYR A 66 3.67 -16.52 -15.82
C TYR A 66 3.01 -15.31 -16.47
N ASP A 67 2.83 -15.40 -17.79
CA ASP A 67 1.95 -14.50 -18.52
C ASP A 67 0.50 -14.95 -18.33
N LEU A 68 -0.39 -13.98 -18.09
CA LEU A 68 -1.80 -14.25 -17.89
C LEU A 68 -2.55 -14.13 -19.22
N ILE A 69 -3.46 -15.07 -19.46
CA ILE A 69 -4.42 -14.98 -20.55
C ILE A 69 -5.58 -14.09 -20.08
N GLU A 70 -5.86 -13.03 -20.82
CA GLU A 70 -6.94 -12.09 -20.53
C GLU A 70 -8.19 -12.46 -21.31
N LYS A 71 -9.34 -12.50 -20.63
CA LYS A 71 -10.65 -12.59 -21.26
C LYS A 71 -11.48 -11.37 -20.89
N THR A 72 -11.75 -10.52 -21.87
CA THR A 72 -12.56 -9.31 -21.69
C THR A 72 -14.03 -9.59 -22.02
N THR A 73 -14.91 -9.24 -21.09
CA THR A 73 -16.36 -9.27 -21.25
C THR A 73 -16.90 -7.85 -21.09
N VAL A 74 -17.62 -7.36 -22.09
CA VAL A 74 -18.28 -6.05 -22.03
C VAL A 74 -19.62 -6.21 -21.31
N ILE A 75 -19.84 -5.42 -20.27
CA ILE A 75 -21.04 -5.44 -19.45
C ILE A 75 -21.79 -4.12 -19.67
N GLU A 76 -23.06 -4.23 -20.00
CA GLU A 76 -23.98 -3.09 -20.08
C GLU A 76 -25.06 -3.24 -19.00
N ARG A 77 -25.01 -2.39 -17.97
CA ARG A 77 -25.90 -2.46 -16.82
C ARG A 77 -26.09 -1.09 -16.18
N GLY A 78 -27.32 -0.80 -15.74
CA GLY A 78 -27.63 0.48 -15.07
C GLY A 78 -27.37 1.71 -15.94
N GLY A 79 -27.48 1.57 -17.27
CA GLY A 79 -27.14 2.62 -18.23
C GLY A 79 -25.63 2.87 -18.39
N ARG A 80 -24.79 2.00 -17.82
CA ARG A 80 -23.32 2.06 -17.94
C ARG A 80 -22.80 0.92 -18.78
N LYS A 81 -21.72 1.20 -19.50
CA LYS A 81 -20.95 0.23 -20.26
C LYS A 81 -19.53 0.19 -19.69
N TYR A 82 -19.10 -0.98 -19.24
CA TYR A 82 -17.79 -1.19 -18.65
C TYR A 82 -17.27 -2.59 -18.98
N GLU A 83 -15.99 -2.84 -18.75
CA GLU A 83 -15.33 -4.09 -19.14
C GLU A 83 -14.96 -4.88 -17.89
N LYS A 84 -15.31 -6.17 -17.86
CA LYS A 84 -14.76 -7.13 -16.91
C LYS A 84 -13.63 -7.89 -17.59
N ILE A 85 -12.45 -7.91 -17.00
CA ILE A 85 -11.30 -8.67 -17.49
C ILE A 85 -10.98 -9.77 -16.48
N ASP A 86 -11.20 -11.00 -16.91
CA ASP A 86 -10.87 -12.21 -16.16
C ASP A 86 -9.48 -12.70 -16.57
N TYR A 87 -8.70 -13.19 -15.59
CA TYR A 87 -7.33 -13.64 -15.79
C TYR A 87 -7.20 -15.15 -15.59
N TYR A 88 -6.46 -15.80 -16.49
CA TYR A 88 -6.25 -17.25 -16.50
C TYR A 88 -4.76 -17.57 -16.68
N PHE A 89 -4.33 -18.71 -16.13
CA PHE A 89 -3.03 -19.27 -16.45
C PHE A 89 -3.09 -20.08 -17.76
N ASP A 90 -1.96 -20.20 -18.45
CA ASP A 90 -1.80 -21.20 -19.49
C ASP A 90 -1.80 -22.60 -18.85
N PRO A 91 -2.67 -23.54 -19.30
CA PRO A 91 -2.72 -24.91 -18.78
C PRO A 91 -1.37 -25.64 -18.84
N ASN A 92 -0.48 -25.26 -19.76
CA ASN A 92 0.85 -25.85 -19.91
C ASN A 92 1.92 -25.15 -19.05
N ASN A 93 1.60 -24.03 -18.42
CA ASN A 93 2.53 -23.24 -17.61
C ASN A 93 1.85 -22.75 -16.32
N LEU A 94 1.56 -23.71 -15.43
CA LEU A 94 0.92 -23.44 -14.14
C LEU A 94 1.97 -23.21 -13.03
N PRO A 95 1.66 -22.36 -12.03
CA PRO A 95 2.44 -22.31 -10.80
C PRO A 95 2.51 -23.68 -10.11
N PRO A 96 3.68 -24.11 -9.58
CA PRO A 96 3.83 -25.41 -8.93
C PRO A 96 2.86 -25.67 -7.77
N ASN A 97 2.43 -24.60 -7.09
CA ASN A 97 1.49 -24.61 -5.98
C ASN A 97 0.03 -24.36 -6.41
N TYR A 98 -0.29 -24.36 -7.71
CA TYR A 98 -1.66 -24.19 -8.22
C TYR A 98 -2.50 -25.48 -8.12
N LYS A 99 -1.86 -26.64 -8.06
CA LYS A 99 -2.53 -27.96 -8.04
C LYS A 99 -3.71 -28.11 -7.08
N PRO A 100 -3.68 -27.59 -5.82
CA PRO A 100 -4.85 -27.66 -4.93
C PRO A 100 -6.08 -26.89 -5.44
N PHE A 101 -5.87 -25.88 -6.29
CA PHE A 101 -6.90 -24.99 -6.83
C PHE A 101 -7.53 -25.52 -8.11
N GLU A 102 -6.85 -26.40 -8.86
CA GLU A 102 -7.35 -27.00 -10.11
C GLU A 102 -8.73 -27.67 -9.94
N LYS A 103 -8.98 -28.29 -8.78
CA LYS A 103 -10.28 -28.92 -8.49
C LYS A 103 -11.42 -27.92 -8.39
N MET A 104 -11.14 -26.73 -7.83
CA MET A 104 -12.13 -25.66 -7.65
C MET A 104 -12.22 -24.78 -8.90
N PHE A 105 -11.13 -24.68 -9.65
CA PHE A 105 -10.95 -23.82 -10.82
C PHE A 105 -10.39 -24.63 -11.99
N PRO A 106 -11.18 -25.55 -12.58
CA PRO A 106 -10.74 -26.42 -13.66
C PRO A 106 -10.49 -25.65 -14.98
N ASP A 107 -10.96 -24.40 -15.06
CA ASP A 107 -10.72 -23.49 -16.16
C ASP A 107 -9.40 -22.70 -16.01
N PHE A 108 -8.58 -23.02 -15.01
CA PHE A 108 -7.27 -22.40 -14.75
C PHE A 108 -7.35 -20.90 -14.45
N ARG A 109 -8.50 -20.40 -13.97
CA ARG A 109 -8.59 -19.00 -13.58
C ARG A 109 -7.68 -18.71 -12.40
N VAL A 110 -7.07 -17.52 -12.43
CA VAL A 110 -6.24 -17.03 -11.32
C VAL A 110 -7.10 -16.73 -10.08
N GLY A 111 -8.38 -16.43 -10.32
CA GLY A 111 -9.37 -15.97 -9.33
C GLY A 111 -9.08 -14.55 -8.85
N CYS A 112 -8.55 -13.73 -9.77
CA CYS A 112 -8.56 -12.29 -9.70
C CYS A 112 -9.17 -11.78 -11.01
N HIS A 113 -10.01 -10.77 -10.95
CA HIS A 113 -10.52 -10.07 -12.13
C HIS A 113 -10.64 -8.59 -11.85
N ILE A 114 -10.78 -7.80 -12.91
CA ILE A 114 -10.93 -6.35 -12.80
C ILE A 114 -12.12 -5.83 -13.59
N TYR A 115 -12.68 -4.72 -13.13
CA TYR A 115 -13.62 -3.90 -13.89
C TYR A 115 -12.94 -2.60 -14.32
N LYS A 116 -12.84 -2.37 -15.62
CA LYS A 116 -12.31 -1.14 -16.24
C LYS A 116 -13.45 -0.25 -16.72
N ASN A 117 -13.20 1.06 -16.71
CA ASN A 117 -14.12 2.09 -17.22
C ASN A 117 -15.48 2.13 -16.51
N PHE A 118 -15.59 1.59 -15.30
CA PHE A 118 -16.83 1.64 -14.52
C PHE A 118 -17.16 3.06 -14.04
N PHE A 119 -16.15 3.77 -13.50
CA PHE A 119 -16.27 5.17 -13.10
C PHE A 119 -15.85 6.07 -14.26
N THR A 120 -16.62 7.13 -14.50
CA THR A 120 -16.23 8.16 -15.48
C THR A 120 -15.08 9.00 -14.95
N HIS A 121 -14.42 9.75 -15.84
CA HIS A 121 -13.35 10.67 -15.43
C HIS A 121 -13.81 11.66 -14.36
N ASP A 122 -15.00 12.24 -14.52
CA ASP A 122 -15.55 13.24 -13.59
C ASP A 122 -15.91 12.62 -12.23
N GLU A 123 -16.45 11.40 -12.22
CA GLU A 123 -16.69 10.68 -10.96
C GLU A 123 -15.39 10.38 -10.23
N LEU A 124 -14.34 10.00 -10.96
CA LEU A 124 -13.03 9.76 -10.38
C LEU A 124 -12.42 11.04 -9.80
N LEU A 125 -12.56 12.18 -10.49
CA LEU A 125 -12.11 13.47 -9.95
C LEU A 125 -12.86 13.82 -8.66
N ASP A 126 -14.16 13.63 -8.62
CA ASP A 126 -14.99 13.88 -7.44
C ASP A 126 -14.59 12.97 -6.26
N ILE A 127 -14.39 11.67 -6.51
CA ILE A 127 -13.91 10.70 -5.51
C ILE A 127 -12.48 11.04 -5.04
N GLU A 128 -11.61 11.47 -5.94
CA GLU A 128 -10.22 11.83 -5.62
C GLU A 128 -10.12 13.10 -4.79
N ASN A 129 -10.99 14.07 -5.05
CA ASN A 129 -11.11 15.28 -4.23
C ASN A 129 -11.52 14.91 -2.80
N ASP A 130 -12.53 14.04 -2.62
CA ASP A 130 -12.93 13.53 -1.31
C ASP A 130 -11.81 12.72 -0.62
N CYS A 131 -11.05 11.93 -1.39
CA CYS A 131 -9.88 11.22 -0.89
C CYS A 131 -8.80 12.19 -0.39
N TRP A 132 -8.56 13.27 -1.12
CA TRP A 132 -7.62 14.33 -0.73
C TRP A 132 -8.10 15.09 0.52
N GLU A 133 -9.39 15.39 0.63
CA GLU A 133 -9.97 15.96 1.84
C GLU A 133 -9.84 15.03 3.05
N THR A 134 -10.07 13.72 2.85
CA THR A 134 -9.91 12.69 3.89
C THR A 134 -8.47 12.66 4.38
N GLU A 135 -7.50 12.70 3.46
CA GLU A 135 -6.08 12.79 3.78
C GLU A 135 -5.75 14.04 4.60
N ASN A 136 -6.22 15.22 4.18
CA ASN A 136 -6.01 16.47 4.90
C ASN A 136 -6.62 16.47 6.30
N LYS A 137 -7.84 15.92 6.45
CA LYS A 137 -8.50 15.72 7.75
C LYS A 137 -7.67 14.80 8.65
N GLY A 138 -7.12 13.74 8.07
CA GLY A 138 -6.18 12.85 8.74
C GLY A 138 -4.93 13.56 9.26
N LEU A 139 -4.26 14.33 8.40
CA LEU A 139 -3.04 15.08 8.76
C LEU A 139 -3.31 16.16 9.83
N LYS A 140 -4.51 16.74 9.82
CA LYS A 140 -5.00 17.69 10.84
C LYS A 140 -5.58 17.02 12.09
N ARG A 141 -5.49 15.68 12.20
CA ARG A 141 -5.97 14.89 13.35
C ARG A 141 -7.47 15.06 13.66
N HIS A 142 -8.31 15.18 12.63
CA HIS A 142 -9.77 15.18 12.81
C HIS A 142 -10.35 13.79 13.13
N TYR A 143 -9.61 12.73 12.85
CA TYR A 143 -10.02 11.36 13.13
C TYR A 143 -9.44 10.85 14.44
N LEU A 144 -9.99 9.73 14.94
CA LEU A 144 -9.43 9.03 16.09
C LEU A 144 -7.95 8.66 15.83
N PRO A 145 -7.10 8.62 16.87
CA PRO A 145 -5.66 8.43 16.71
C PRO A 145 -5.29 7.17 15.92
N MET A 146 -6.05 6.09 16.09
CA MET A 146 -5.77 4.81 15.44
C MET A 146 -6.37 4.69 14.03
N THR A 147 -7.16 5.67 13.59
CA THR A 147 -7.72 5.73 12.23
C THR A 147 -6.63 5.85 11.18
N SER A 148 -5.56 6.62 11.45
CA SER A 148 -4.51 6.89 10.45
C SER A 148 -3.14 6.44 10.94
N GLN A 149 -2.49 5.59 10.15
CA GLN A 149 -1.09 5.20 10.33
C GLN A 149 -0.24 5.83 9.25
N VAL A 150 0.64 6.73 9.65
CA VAL A 150 1.52 7.48 8.77
C VAL A 150 2.90 6.83 8.74
N SER A 151 3.37 6.50 7.53
CA SER A 151 4.74 6.10 7.25
C SER A 151 5.49 7.32 6.70
N CYS A 152 6.50 7.78 7.45
CA CYS A 152 7.36 8.89 7.06
C CYS A 152 8.83 8.46 7.09
N THR A 153 9.61 9.05 6.20
CA THR A 153 11.06 9.17 6.34
C THR A 153 11.37 10.47 7.07
N GLN A 154 12.61 10.67 7.55
CA GLN A 154 13.03 11.86 8.32
C GLN A 154 12.58 13.20 7.73
N GLU A 155 12.36 13.28 6.41
CA GLU A 155 12.00 14.53 5.72
C GLU A 155 10.65 14.47 4.96
N LYS A 156 10.09 13.28 4.70
CA LYS A 156 8.98 13.13 3.75
C LYS A 156 7.97 12.07 4.16
N LEU A 157 6.70 12.45 4.03
CA LEU A 157 5.54 11.58 4.07
C LEU A 157 5.55 10.64 2.86
N LYS A 158 5.44 9.33 3.10
CA LYS A 158 5.56 8.31 2.05
C LYS A 158 4.26 7.60 1.79
N ARG A 159 3.65 7.08 2.86
CA ARG A 159 2.38 6.37 2.80
C ARG A 159 1.54 6.70 4.01
N THR A 160 0.24 6.88 3.81
CA THR A 160 -0.74 6.95 4.89
C THR A 160 -1.74 5.84 4.71
N LYS A 161 -1.95 5.03 5.76
CA LYS A 161 -2.99 4.00 5.79
C LYS A 161 -4.09 4.45 6.72
N PHE A 162 -5.29 4.61 6.18
CA PHE A 162 -6.49 4.85 6.96
C PHE A 162 -7.26 3.55 7.17
N PHE A 163 -7.82 3.36 8.36
CA PHE A 163 -8.75 2.32 8.71
C PHE A 163 -10.04 2.99 9.19
N PHE A 164 -11.17 2.60 8.62
CA PHE A 164 -12.47 3.08 9.05
C PHE A 164 -13.42 1.91 9.36
N GLY A 165 -14.24 2.12 10.40
CA GLY A 165 -15.09 1.09 11.00
C GLY A 165 -14.28 0.16 11.91
N TYR A 166 -13.33 -0.58 11.31
CA TYR A 166 -12.47 -1.51 12.04
C TYR A 166 -11.03 -1.43 11.56
N ARG A 167 -10.08 -1.59 12.50
CA ARG A 167 -8.67 -1.84 12.19
C ARG A 167 -8.27 -3.23 12.66
N TYR A 168 -7.08 -3.64 12.26
CA TYR A 168 -6.45 -4.85 12.77
C TYR A 168 -5.00 -4.57 13.15
N ILE A 169 -4.54 -5.30 14.15
CA ILE A 169 -3.17 -5.30 14.61
C ILE A 169 -2.31 -6.12 13.64
N TRP A 170 -1.21 -5.53 13.19
CA TRP A 170 -0.33 -6.18 12.22
C TRP A 170 1.16 -5.86 12.43
N THR A 171 1.49 -4.83 13.21
CA THR A 171 2.89 -4.53 13.49
C THR A 171 3.41 -5.44 14.59
N ARG A 172 4.71 -5.75 14.54
CA ARG A 172 5.37 -6.58 15.55
C ARG A 172 5.14 -6.04 16.98
N GLN A 173 5.21 -4.72 17.17
CA GLN A 173 4.99 -4.09 18.47
C GLN A 173 3.57 -4.32 18.99
N GLN A 174 2.56 -4.11 18.15
CA GLN A 174 1.17 -4.32 18.54
C GLN A 174 0.86 -5.79 18.83
N LEU A 175 1.51 -6.72 18.13
CA LEU A 175 1.35 -8.16 18.40
C LEU A 175 1.89 -8.58 19.77
N PHE A 176 2.81 -7.81 20.36
CA PHE A 176 3.31 -8.04 21.72
C PHE A 176 2.41 -7.46 22.81
N GLU A 177 1.40 -6.66 22.48
CA GLU A 177 0.48 -6.13 23.48
C GLU A 177 -0.33 -7.26 24.13
N PRO A 178 -0.58 -7.19 25.45
CA PRO A 178 -1.53 -8.09 26.10
C PRO A 178 -2.87 -8.09 25.35
N HIS A 179 -3.45 -9.26 25.13
CA HIS A 179 -4.72 -9.45 24.41
C HIS A 179 -4.69 -9.13 22.91
N SER A 180 -3.53 -9.02 22.28
CA SER A 180 -3.39 -8.81 20.83
C SER A 180 -4.10 -9.88 19.97
N PHE A 181 -4.35 -11.07 20.55
CA PHE A 181 -5.05 -12.19 19.90
C PHE A 181 -6.59 -12.14 20.03
N VAL A 182 -7.15 -11.36 20.95
CA VAL A 182 -8.61 -11.23 21.14
C VAL A 182 -9.26 -10.62 19.90
N GLY A 183 -10.38 -11.18 19.43
CA GLY A 183 -11.00 -10.76 18.18
C GLY A 183 -10.06 -10.92 17.00
N ALA A 184 -9.18 -11.93 17.02
CA ALA A 184 -8.07 -12.07 16.07
C ALA A 184 -7.22 -10.78 15.91
N GLY A 185 -7.17 -9.90 16.90
CA GLY A 185 -6.47 -8.61 16.83
C GLY A 185 -7.20 -7.51 16.07
N VAL A 186 -8.50 -7.67 15.79
CA VAL A 186 -9.38 -6.60 15.28
C VAL A 186 -9.78 -5.66 16.41
N ARG A 187 -9.91 -4.37 16.11
CA ARG A 187 -10.30 -3.31 17.05
C ARG A 187 -11.27 -2.33 16.39
N CYS A 188 -12.19 -1.75 17.17
CA CYS A 188 -13.14 -0.72 16.73
C CYS A 188 -12.83 0.69 17.25
N ASP A 189 -11.62 0.92 17.74
CA ASP A 189 -11.09 2.21 18.20
C ASP A 189 -10.68 3.16 17.05
N VAL A 190 -11.37 3.08 15.91
CA VAL A 190 -11.16 3.90 14.73
C VAL A 190 -12.43 4.61 14.30
N SER A 191 -12.27 5.72 13.58
CA SER A 191 -13.40 6.51 13.11
C SER A 191 -14.28 5.70 12.15
N SER A 192 -15.58 6.02 12.13
CA SER A 192 -16.47 5.55 11.08
C SER A 192 -16.03 6.07 9.71
N GLN A 193 -16.43 5.34 8.67
CA GLN A 193 -16.08 5.67 7.29
C GLN A 193 -16.69 7.01 6.86
N PRO A 194 -15.96 7.85 6.11
CA PRO A 194 -16.53 9.00 5.46
C PRO A 194 -17.72 8.61 4.58
N ILE A 195 -18.78 9.42 4.61
CA ILE A 195 -20.04 9.16 3.88
C ILE A 195 -19.79 8.93 2.37
N TRP A 196 -18.81 9.64 1.79
CA TRP A 196 -18.48 9.51 0.38
C TRP A 196 -18.03 8.10 -0.01
N MET A 197 -17.32 7.38 0.87
CA MET A 197 -16.86 6.01 0.59
C MET A 197 -18.05 5.07 0.38
N LYS A 198 -19.08 5.20 1.21
CA LYS A 198 -20.31 4.41 1.05
C LYS A 198 -21.12 4.91 -0.15
N ARG A 199 -21.45 6.20 -0.18
CA ARG A 199 -22.38 6.77 -1.17
C ARG A 199 -21.84 6.78 -2.60
N LYS A 200 -20.60 7.20 -2.80
CA LYS A 200 -20.01 7.40 -4.15
C LYS A 200 -19.34 6.13 -4.69
N VAL A 201 -18.93 5.20 -3.81
CA VAL A 201 -18.23 3.97 -4.22
C VAL A 201 -19.06 2.72 -3.90
N VAL A 202 -19.24 2.35 -2.63
CA VAL A 202 -19.88 1.06 -2.28
C VAL A 202 -21.28 0.93 -2.88
N ASN A 203 -22.17 1.90 -2.64
CA ASN A 203 -23.54 1.84 -3.14
C ASN A 203 -23.56 1.76 -4.68
N ARG A 204 -22.63 2.44 -5.38
CA ARG A 204 -22.54 2.37 -6.84
C ARG A 204 -22.17 0.97 -7.31
N LEU A 205 -21.27 0.29 -6.60
CA LEU A 205 -20.87 -1.07 -6.90
C LEU A 205 -21.97 -2.08 -6.56
N GLU A 206 -22.72 -1.85 -5.47
CA GLU A 206 -23.91 -2.64 -5.09
C GLU A 206 -25.03 -2.50 -6.14
N ASP A 207 -25.33 -1.28 -6.60
CA ASP A 207 -26.36 -1.02 -7.61
C ASP A 207 -26.12 -1.72 -8.96
N HIS A 208 -24.88 -2.19 -9.21
CA HIS A 208 -24.48 -2.88 -10.43
C HIS A 208 -24.13 -4.36 -10.20
N ASP A 209 -24.40 -4.89 -8.99
CA ASP A 209 -24.05 -6.23 -8.51
C ASP A 209 -22.57 -6.60 -8.65
N ILE A 210 -21.67 -5.61 -8.52
CA ILE A 210 -20.23 -5.88 -8.40
C ILE A 210 -19.92 -6.32 -6.96
N ILE A 211 -20.61 -5.70 -5.99
CA ILE A 211 -20.52 -6.02 -4.57
C ILE A 211 -21.89 -6.50 -4.11
N GLU A 212 -21.93 -7.55 -3.29
CA GLU A 212 -23.16 -7.96 -2.60
C GLU A 212 -23.61 -6.86 -1.62
N LYS A 213 -24.91 -6.54 -1.64
CA LYS A 213 -25.48 -5.53 -0.78
C LYS A 213 -25.17 -5.78 0.70
N ASP A 214 -24.74 -4.75 1.41
CA ASP A 214 -24.41 -4.78 2.84
C ASP A 214 -23.27 -5.74 3.21
N PHE A 215 -22.48 -6.19 2.22
CA PHE A 215 -21.31 -7.05 2.45
C PHE A 215 -20.20 -6.29 3.19
N ILE A 216 -19.91 -5.05 2.78
CA ILE A 216 -18.76 -4.28 3.27
C ILE A 216 -18.99 -3.71 4.66
N ASN A 217 -18.12 -4.06 5.60
CA ASN A 217 -18.08 -3.49 6.95
C ASN A 217 -16.69 -2.96 7.36
N SER A 218 -15.65 -3.17 6.55
CA SER A 218 -14.29 -2.68 6.81
C SER A 218 -13.75 -1.93 5.60
N TYR A 219 -13.28 -0.70 5.85
CA TYR A 219 -12.76 0.19 4.84
C TYR A 219 -11.30 0.50 5.17
N ALA A 220 -10.40 0.30 4.22
CA ALA A 220 -9.03 0.80 4.32
C ALA A 220 -8.71 1.69 3.13
N LEU A 221 -8.02 2.80 3.38
CA LEU A 221 -7.55 3.70 2.33
C LEU A 221 -6.03 3.84 2.45
N ASN A 222 -5.32 3.23 1.52
CA ASN A 222 -3.86 3.35 1.41
C ASN A 222 -3.54 4.48 0.43
N VAL A 223 -2.96 5.58 0.93
CA VAL A 223 -2.49 6.70 0.11
C VAL A 223 -0.97 6.65 0.01
N TYR A 224 -0.47 6.54 -1.21
CA TYR A 224 0.94 6.58 -1.58
C TYR A 224 1.24 7.98 -2.13
N HIS A 225 2.10 8.74 -1.45
CA HIS A 225 2.23 10.18 -1.69
C HIS A 225 3.09 10.51 -2.91
N ASP A 226 4.17 9.76 -3.10
CA ASP A 226 5.16 10.01 -4.16
C ASP A 226 5.46 8.78 -5.02
N GLY A 227 4.77 7.66 -4.77
CA GLY A 227 4.99 6.39 -5.46
C GLY A 227 6.30 5.68 -5.11
N LYS A 228 7.11 6.21 -4.18
CA LYS A 228 8.44 5.65 -3.85
C LYS A 228 8.42 4.58 -2.76
N GLU A 229 7.28 4.43 -2.09
CA GLU A 229 7.03 3.35 -1.14
C GLU A 229 5.84 2.53 -1.63
N GLY A 230 5.99 1.22 -1.68
CA GLY A 230 4.97 0.27 -2.06
C GLY A 230 4.35 -0.44 -0.87
N LEU A 231 3.67 -1.55 -1.14
CA LEU A 231 3.13 -2.46 -0.15
C LEU A 231 3.96 -3.73 -0.14
N ALA A 232 4.46 -4.12 1.03
CA ALA A 232 5.23 -5.36 1.16
C ALA A 232 4.34 -6.58 0.88
N GLN A 233 4.97 -7.70 0.56
CA GLN A 233 4.24 -8.94 0.29
C GLN A 233 3.51 -9.46 1.51
N HIS A 234 2.25 -9.81 1.29
CA HIS A 234 1.39 -10.38 2.31
C HIS A 234 0.24 -11.16 1.68
N PHE A 235 -0.45 -11.91 2.52
CA PHE A 235 -1.82 -12.33 2.27
C PHE A 235 -2.74 -11.36 2.99
N ASP A 236 -3.95 -11.17 2.46
CA ASP A 236 -5.03 -10.70 3.31
C ASP A 236 -5.42 -11.81 4.28
N ASP A 237 -5.64 -11.45 5.53
CA ASP A 237 -5.77 -12.40 6.63
C ASP A 237 -7.16 -13.07 6.61
N ALA A 238 -7.21 -14.32 6.16
CA ALA A 238 -8.45 -15.09 6.01
C ALA A 238 -9.17 -15.36 7.35
N THR A 239 -8.47 -15.30 8.50
CA THR A 239 -9.13 -15.44 9.81
C THR A 239 -9.91 -14.19 10.18
N ARG A 240 -9.55 -13.03 9.61
CA ARG A 240 -10.19 -11.74 9.89
C ARG A 240 -11.18 -11.35 8.81
N PHE A 241 -10.78 -11.52 7.55
CA PHE A 241 -11.51 -11.04 6.38
C PHE A 241 -12.15 -12.20 5.64
N LYS A 242 -13.42 -12.01 5.30
CA LYS A 242 -14.08 -12.78 4.26
C LYS A 242 -13.61 -12.31 2.90
N GLN A 243 -13.66 -13.24 1.96
CA GLN A 243 -13.50 -12.98 0.54
C GLN A 243 -14.89 -12.88 -0.10
N PRO A 244 -15.04 -12.22 -1.25
CA PRO A 244 -14.01 -11.54 -2.03
C PRO A 244 -13.47 -10.26 -1.39
N ILE A 245 -12.27 -9.86 -1.83
CA ILE A 245 -11.63 -8.59 -1.43
C ILE A 245 -11.68 -7.64 -2.61
N TYR A 246 -12.22 -6.44 -2.39
CA TYR A 246 -12.38 -5.43 -3.42
C TYR A 246 -11.37 -4.30 -3.22
N THR A 247 -10.81 -3.79 -4.32
CA THR A 247 -9.92 -2.63 -4.31
C THR A 247 -10.26 -1.69 -5.45
N VAL A 248 -10.47 -0.40 -5.14
CA VAL A 248 -10.63 0.66 -6.15
C VAL A 248 -9.36 1.48 -6.24
N ARG A 249 -8.82 1.64 -7.46
CA ARG A 249 -7.60 2.42 -7.70
C ARG A 249 -7.89 3.88 -7.99
N LEU A 250 -7.15 4.78 -7.36
CA LEU A 250 -7.31 6.24 -7.51
C LEU A 250 -5.97 6.93 -7.83
N PHE A 251 -6.07 8.12 -8.41
CA PHE A 251 -5.02 9.06 -8.85
C PHE A 251 -4.13 8.61 -10.00
N SER A 252 -3.54 7.42 -9.93
CA SER A 252 -2.61 6.94 -10.96
C SER A 252 -2.67 5.44 -11.16
N ASP A 253 -2.21 5.04 -12.34
CA ASP A 253 -2.06 3.65 -12.73
C ASP A 253 -1.07 2.93 -11.82
N CYS A 254 -1.34 1.64 -11.61
CA CYS A 254 -0.55 0.76 -10.79
C CYS A 254 -0.57 -0.66 -11.34
N ARG A 255 0.21 -1.56 -10.75
CA ARG A 255 0.06 -3.00 -10.89
C ARG A 255 -0.01 -3.66 -9.53
N LEU A 256 -0.79 -4.73 -9.42
CA LEU A 256 -0.75 -5.64 -8.29
C LEU A 256 0.13 -6.82 -8.68
N SER A 257 1.28 -6.95 -8.02
CA SER A 257 2.25 -8.00 -8.30
C SER A 257 2.05 -9.17 -7.35
N PHE A 258 2.07 -10.39 -7.87
CA PHE A 258 1.89 -11.62 -7.10
C PHE A 258 3.17 -12.45 -7.12
N GLY A 259 3.50 -13.06 -5.98
CA GLY A 259 4.66 -13.93 -5.84
C GLY A 259 5.99 -13.25 -6.09
N SER A 260 6.09 -11.94 -5.87
CA SER A 260 7.39 -11.27 -5.91
C SER A 260 8.33 -11.91 -4.88
N GLN A 261 9.64 -11.67 -4.96
CA GLN A 261 10.57 -12.07 -3.90
C GLN A 261 11.18 -10.82 -3.29
N LEU A 262 11.08 -10.62 -1.97
CA LEU A 262 11.63 -9.46 -1.24
C LEU A 262 11.05 -8.09 -1.68
N TYR A 263 11.34 -7.03 -0.91
CA TYR A 263 10.82 -5.68 -1.19
C TYR A 263 11.63 -5.01 -2.32
N GLY A 264 10.97 -4.65 -3.41
CA GLY A 264 11.57 -3.87 -4.50
C GLY A 264 12.24 -4.66 -5.64
N PHE A 265 12.11 -5.99 -5.66
CA PHE A 265 12.65 -6.78 -6.78
C PHE A 265 11.68 -6.88 -7.96
N CYS A 266 12.29 -7.00 -9.12
CA CYS A 266 11.69 -7.04 -10.45
C CYS A 266 11.09 -8.41 -10.82
N ASN A 267 11.32 -9.42 -9.98
CA ASN A 267 10.94 -10.81 -10.21
C ASN A 267 9.66 -11.14 -9.44
N GLY A 268 8.65 -11.68 -10.12
CA GLY A 268 7.42 -12.18 -9.51
C GLY A 268 6.80 -13.34 -10.30
N ALA A 269 5.70 -13.88 -9.80
CA ALA A 269 4.96 -14.90 -10.52
C ALA A 269 4.21 -14.28 -11.70
N PHE A 270 3.36 -13.29 -11.42
CA PHE A 270 2.59 -12.55 -12.43
C PHE A 270 2.18 -11.18 -11.87
N CYS A 271 1.59 -10.34 -12.70
CA CYS A 271 0.96 -9.09 -12.26
C CYS A 271 -0.41 -8.88 -12.90
N VAL A 272 -1.28 -8.17 -12.18
CA VAL A 272 -2.55 -7.67 -12.68
C VAL A 272 -2.45 -6.16 -12.86
N PRO A 273 -2.64 -5.61 -14.08
CA PRO A 273 -2.70 -4.17 -14.30
C PRO A 273 -3.87 -3.53 -13.56
N LEU A 274 -3.61 -2.46 -12.82
CA LEU A 274 -4.61 -1.66 -12.11
C LEU A 274 -4.56 -0.19 -12.55
N PRO A 275 -5.05 0.16 -13.76
CA PRO A 275 -5.20 1.55 -14.17
C PRO A 275 -6.08 2.36 -13.19
N ARG A 276 -5.95 3.69 -13.22
CA ARG A 276 -6.81 4.61 -12.45
C ARG A 276 -8.29 4.30 -12.69
N GLY A 277 -9.06 4.21 -11.61
CA GLY A 277 -10.50 3.92 -11.61
C GLY A 277 -10.87 2.44 -11.74
N THR A 278 -9.89 1.55 -11.88
CA THR A 278 -10.14 0.11 -11.95
C THR A 278 -10.61 -0.42 -10.60
N ILE A 279 -11.62 -1.31 -10.63
CA ILE A 279 -12.04 -2.11 -9.48
C ILE A 279 -11.42 -3.49 -9.62
N CYS A 280 -10.59 -3.90 -8.68
CA CYS A 280 -9.99 -5.24 -8.61
C CYS A 280 -10.75 -6.09 -7.61
N VAL A 281 -11.01 -7.34 -7.96
CA VAL A 281 -11.69 -8.32 -7.12
C VAL A 281 -10.80 -9.55 -7.01
N MET A 282 -10.36 -9.87 -5.79
CA MET A 282 -9.76 -11.16 -5.47
C MET A 282 -10.85 -12.10 -4.97
N GLU A 283 -11.10 -13.17 -5.70
CA GLU A 283 -12.24 -14.07 -5.51
C GLU A 283 -12.09 -14.98 -4.29
N GLU A 284 -13.21 -15.44 -3.77
CA GLU A 284 -13.26 -16.38 -2.66
C GLU A 284 -12.63 -17.74 -3.01
N ASN A 285 -11.86 -18.28 -2.07
CA ASN A 285 -11.12 -19.55 -2.18
C ASN A 285 -10.16 -19.64 -3.39
N SER A 286 -9.85 -18.50 -4.02
CA SER A 286 -9.02 -18.45 -5.21
C SER A 286 -7.52 -18.57 -4.94
N TYR A 287 -6.77 -18.88 -6.00
CA TYR A 287 -5.32 -18.84 -5.98
C TYR A 287 -4.78 -17.44 -5.68
N ALA A 288 -5.35 -16.39 -6.30
CA ALA A 288 -4.95 -15.00 -6.05
C ALA A 288 -5.09 -14.57 -4.58
N ALA A 289 -6.16 -15.00 -3.92
CA ALA A 289 -6.43 -14.62 -2.53
C ALA A 289 -5.69 -15.50 -1.51
N ASN A 290 -5.51 -16.80 -1.79
CA ASN A 290 -5.07 -17.80 -0.80
C ASN A 290 -3.78 -18.53 -1.17
N GLY A 291 -3.50 -18.69 -2.47
CA GLY A 291 -2.40 -19.50 -2.98
C GLY A 291 -1.09 -18.73 -3.14
N ILE A 292 -1.13 -17.41 -3.25
CA ILE A 292 0.05 -16.59 -3.51
C ILE A 292 -0.02 -15.21 -2.83
N LYS A 293 1.13 -14.72 -2.33
CA LYS A 293 1.23 -13.39 -1.72
C LYS A 293 1.16 -12.30 -2.79
N HIS A 294 0.60 -11.15 -2.45
CA HIS A 294 0.54 -9.99 -3.32
C HIS A 294 1.25 -8.77 -2.71
N CYS A 295 1.68 -7.85 -3.57
CA CYS A 295 2.36 -6.62 -3.21
C CYS A 295 2.14 -5.52 -4.25
N VAL A 296 2.45 -4.29 -3.86
CA VAL A 296 2.57 -3.15 -4.79
C VAL A 296 4.02 -2.72 -4.76
N ARG A 297 4.72 -2.75 -5.91
CA ARG A 297 6.12 -2.32 -5.96
C ARG A 297 6.17 -0.81 -6.19
N PRO A 298 7.14 -0.07 -5.61
CA PRO A 298 7.33 1.36 -5.90
C PRO A 298 7.43 1.66 -7.40
N THR A 299 8.12 0.80 -8.16
CA THR A 299 8.29 0.94 -9.61
C THR A 299 7.01 0.80 -10.41
N ASP A 300 5.94 0.27 -9.82
CA ASP A 300 4.64 0.11 -10.47
C ASP A 300 3.78 1.36 -10.39
N MET A 301 4.19 2.38 -9.62
CA MET A 301 3.43 3.63 -9.44
C MET A 301 4.14 4.80 -10.13
N THR A 302 3.37 5.61 -10.85
CA THR A 302 3.89 6.77 -11.61
C THR A 302 3.85 8.08 -10.81
N GLY A 303 3.37 8.08 -9.57
CA GLY A 303 3.30 9.25 -8.70
C GLY A 303 2.40 9.04 -7.50
N LYS A 304 1.66 10.08 -7.09
CA LYS A 304 0.62 9.96 -6.06
C LYS A 304 -0.40 8.92 -6.51
N SER A 305 -0.76 8.03 -5.60
CA SER A 305 -1.65 6.93 -5.91
C SER A 305 -2.40 6.50 -4.67
N ALA A 306 -3.61 5.97 -4.82
CA ALA A 306 -4.35 5.44 -3.68
C ALA A 306 -5.11 4.16 -4.01
N ALA A 307 -5.31 3.34 -3.00
CA ALA A 307 -6.12 2.13 -3.05
C ALA A 307 -7.16 2.18 -1.93
N MET A 308 -8.43 2.22 -2.30
CA MET A 308 -9.54 2.04 -1.39
C MET A 308 -9.91 0.55 -1.37
N ILE A 309 -9.62 -0.11 -0.26
CA ILE A 309 -9.80 -1.54 -0.04
C ILE A 309 -11.09 -1.73 0.76
N LEU A 310 -12.01 -2.52 0.21
CA LEU A 310 -13.34 -2.78 0.77
C LEU A 310 -13.44 -4.25 1.08
N ARG A 311 -13.70 -4.58 2.35
CA ARG A 311 -13.73 -5.94 2.86
C ARG A 311 -14.90 -6.15 3.81
N GLN A 312 -15.22 -7.42 4.02
CA GLN A 312 -16.06 -7.85 5.13
C GLN A 312 -15.18 -8.55 6.17
N MET A 313 -15.20 -8.09 7.42
CA MET A 313 -14.68 -8.83 8.56
C MET A 313 -15.71 -9.87 9.03
N HIS A 314 -15.24 -11.02 9.53
CA HIS A 314 -16.12 -12.06 10.09
C HIS A 314 -16.94 -11.53 11.26
N LYS A 315 -18.23 -11.92 11.32
CA LYS A 315 -19.16 -11.43 12.36
C LYS A 315 -18.69 -11.74 13.78
N GLN A 316 -18.13 -12.92 14.01
CA GLN A 316 -17.58 -13.33 15.31
C GLN A 316 -16.41 -12.45 15.72
N VAL A 317 -15.48 -12.20 14.79
CA VAL A 317 -14.31 -11.35 15.00
C VAL A 317 -14.70 -9.91 15.35
N VAL A 318 -15.69 -9.36 14.63
CA VAL A 318 -16.25 -8.03 14.90
C VAL A 318 -16.89 -7.97 16.28
N HIS A 319 -17.73 -8.96 16.61
CA HIS A 319 -18.42 -9.01 17.88
C HIS A 319 -17.45 -9.08 19.07
N GLU A 320 -16.40 -9.90 18.98
CA GLU A 320 -15.34 -9.95 19.99
C GLU A 320 -14.58 -8.62 20.11
N ALA A 321 -14.32 -7.95 18.98
CA ALA A 321 -13.67 -6.64 18.99
C ALA A 321 -14.54 -5.57 19.67
N GLU A 322 -15.85 -5.57 19.43
CA GLU A 322 -16.82 -4.67 20.08
C GLU A 322 -16.90 -4.95 21.59
N ILE A 323 -16.96 -6.22 22.01
CA ILE A 323 -16.94 -6.60 23.43
C ILE A 323 -15.63 -6.14 24.09
N TYR A 324 -14.50 -6.37 23.44
CA TYR A 324 -13.19 -5.97 23.95
C TYR A 324 -13.13 -4.45 24.10
N ASP A 325 -13.54 -3.70 23.09
CA ASP A 325 -13.56 -2.25 23.15
C ASP A 325 -14.48 -1.77 24.28
N GLN A 326 -15.73 -2.25 24.35
CA GLN A 326 -16.69 -1.81 25.38
C GLN A 326 -16.29 -2.11 26.82
N ASN A 327 -15.60 -3.22 27.08
CA ASN A 327 -15.32 -3.68 28.43
C ASN A 327 -13.87 -3.45 28.87
N ILE A 328 -12.95 -3.26 27.92
CA ILE A 328 -11.51 -3.10 28.20
C ILE A 328 -11.03 -1.72 27.76
N ASP A 329 -11.19 -1.33 26.48
CA ASP A 329 -10.60 -0.08 25.96
C ASP A 329 -11.44 1.18 26.25
N LEU A 330 -12.77 1.15 26.05
CA LEU A 330 -13.71 2.25 26.31
C LEU A 330 -13.73 2.67 27.79
N PRO A 331 -13.77 1.75 28.78
CA PRO A 331 -13.64 2.13 30.18
C PRO A 331 -12.31 2.84 30.46
N CYS A 332 -11.24 2.49 29.74
CA CYS A 332 -9.96 3.21 29.80
C CYS A 332 -9.98 4.59 29.10
N GLN A 333 -10.77 4.79 28.03
CA GLN A 333 -10.93 6.10 27.40
C GLN A 333 -11.78 7.07 28.23
N PHE A 334 -12.85 6.58 28.88
CA PHE A 334 -13.64 7.38 29.83
C PHE A 334 -12.91 7.63 31.16
N SER A 335 -11.88 6.84 31.47
CA SER A 335 -10.95 7.11 32.58
C SER A 335 -10.11 8.40 32.38
N THR A 336 -10.28 9.13 31.28
CA THR A 336 -9.64 10.44 31.07
C THR A 336 -10.30 11.58 31.84
N LEU A 337 -11.48 11.37 32.45
CA LEU A 337 -12.02 12.29 33.45
C LEU A 337 -11.35 12.03 34.81
N SER A 338 -10.03 12.14 34.86
CA SER A 338 -9.31 12.20 36.12
C SER A 338 -9.29 13.64 36.60
N ILE A 339 -9.68 13.84 37.85
CA ILE A 339 -9.59 15.14 38.55
C ILE A 339 -8.15 15.49 38.96
N ASP A 340 -7.18 14.59 38.71
CA ASP A 340 -5.77 14.84 39.00
C ASP A 340 -5.23 15.92 38.04
N PRO A 341 -4.66 17.04 38.55
CA PRO A 341 -4.03 18.06 37.72
C PRO A 341 -2.87 17.57 36.83
N LYS A 342 -2.34 16.36 37.10
CA LYS A 342 -1.28 15.70 36.32
C LYS A 342 -1.81 14.65 35.35
N ALA A 343 -3.12 14.43 35.29
CA ALA A 343 -3.71 13.49 34.35
C ALA A 343 -3.44 13.94 32.91
N VAL A 344 -3.04 12.99 32.07
CA VAL A 344 -2.85 13.21 30.64
C VAL A 344 -3.89 12.42 29.85
N PRO A 345 -4.23 12.83 28.62
CA PRO A 345 -5.10 12.03 27.76
C PRO A 345 -4.60 10.59 27.63
N TYR A 346 -5.50 9.61 27.54
CA TYR A 346 -5.14 8.18 27.54
C TYR A 346 -4.06 7.81 26.51
N GLY A 347 -4.12 8.38 25.30
CA GLY A 347 -3.09 8.15 24.28
C GLY A 347 -1.70 8.65 24.69
N GLU A 348 -1.63 9.74 25.46
CA GLU A 348 -0.39 10.27 26.02
C GLU A 348 0.06 9.47 27.24
N GLN A 349 -0.88 8.99 28.07
CA GLN A 349 -0.59 8.06 29.17
C GLN A 349 0.08 6.77 28.64
N ARG A 350 -0.50 6.12 27.63
CA ARG A 350 0.05 4.89 27.03
C ARG A 350 1.43 5.12 26.42
N LYS A 351 1.66 6.30 25.85
CA LYS A 351 2.99 6.69 25.34
C LYS A 351 4.00 6.84 26.48
N LEU A 352 3.64 7.54 27.57
CA LEU A 352 4.49 7.71 28.74
C LEU A 352 4.79 6.38 29.45
N GLU A 353 3.80 5.49 29.56
CA GLU A 353 3.96 4.13 30.09
C GLU A 353 4.93 3.32 29.21
N ALA A 354 4.77 3.37 27.88
CA ALA A 354 5.68 2.69 26.96
C ALA A 354 7.10 3.25 27.04
N GLU A 355 7.27 4.58 27.12
CA GLU A 355 8.57 5.23 27.30
C GLU A 355 9.22 4.88 28.64
N TYR A 356 8.45 4.85 29.73
CA TYR A 356 8.89 4.41 31.06
C TYR A 356 9.34 2.94 31.05
N LEU A 357 8.56 2.05 30.44
CA LEU A 357 8.90 0.63 30.31
C LEU A 357 10.13 0.42 29.41
N MET A 358 10.31 1.22 28.36
CA MET A 358 11.53 1.17 27.53
C MET A 358 12.77 1.72 28.26
N ALA A 359 12.61 2.74 29.11
CA ALA A 359 13.69 3.29 29.92
C ALA A 359 14.12 2.33 31.05
N ASN A 360 13.16 1.65 31.68
CA ASN A 360 13.38 0.82 32.87
C ASN A 360 13.42 -0.69 32.59
N GLY A 361 13.02 -1.12 31.40
CA GLY A 361 13.00 -2.53 30.97
C GLY A 361 14.37 -3.19 30.86
N LYS A 362 15.47 -2.41 30.84
CA LYS A 362 16.84 -2.95 30.97
C LYS A 362 17.17 -3.48 32.37
N SER A 363 16.34 -3.23 33.39
CA SER A 363 16.56 -3.72 34.76
C SER A 363 15.86 -5.06 35.06
N LEU A 364 14.89 -5.47 34.25
CA LEU A 364 14.04 -6.65 34.51
C LEU A 364 14.59 -7.97 33.94
N GLU A 365 15.52 -7.93 32.98
CA GLU A 365 16.21 -9.15 32.50
C GLU A 365 17.10 -9.82 33.58
N GLY A 366 17.43 -9.10 34.65
CA GLY A 366 18.18 -9.64 35.80
C GLY A 366 17.33 -10.42 36.81
N GLN A 367 16.01 -10.23 36.84
CA GLN A 367 15.14 -10.84 37.85
C GLN A 367 14.38 -12.08 37.35
N LEU A 368 14.29 -12.30 36.03
CA LEU A 368 13.57 -13.44 35.44
C LEU A 368 14.45 -14.67 35.16
N LYS A 369 15.75 -14.65 35.52
CA LYS A 369 16.64 -15.83 35.45
C LYS A 369 16.78 -16.59 36.79
N GLY A 370 15.98 -16.25 37.80
CA GLY A 370 16.08 -16.78 39.17
C GLY A 370 14.85 -17.51 39.69
N GLY A 371 13.94 -17.97 38.84
CA GLY A 371 12.74 -18.67 39.29
C GLY A 371 12.12 -19.51 38.18
N TYR A 372 12.32 -20.82 38.32
CA TYR A 372 11.94 -21.95 37.45
C TYR A 372 12.93 -22.28 36.32
#